data_AF-A0ABD3USP1-F1
#
_entry.id   AF-A0ABD3USP1-F1
#
_cell.length_a   1.000
_cell.length_b   1.000
_cell.length_c   1.000
_cell.angle_alpha   90.00
_cell.angle_beta   90.00
_cell.angle_gamma   90.00
#
_symmetry.space_group_name_H-M   'P 1'
#
loop_
_entity.id
_entity.type
_entity.pdbx_description
1 polymer ?
#
loop_
_entity_poly.entity_id
_entity_poly.type
_entity_poly.pdbx_seq_one_letter_code
_entity_poly.pdbx_strand_id
1 'polypeptide(L)' 'FAPELVLVSAGFDAALGDPLGNYDVSPVGYAHMTHMLSSLANGKVVLVLEVGKQYFNFTNF' A
#
# COMPACT_ATOMS: atom_id res chain seq x y z
N PHE A 1 -12.54 8.23 15.51
CA PHE A 1 -12.32 8.96 14.25
C PHE A 1 -13.23 8.32 13.20
N ALA A 2 -14.00 9.08 12.41
CA ALA A 2 -15.00 8.58 11.46
C ALA A 2 -14.82 9.30 10.11
N PRO A 3 -13.84 8.89 9.28
CA PRO A 3 -13.51 9.58 8.04
C PRO A 3 -14.56 9.32 6.96
N GLU A 4 -14.76 10.30 6.08
CA GLU A 4 -15.59 10.16 4.88
C GLU A 4 -14.79 9.73 3.64
N LEU A 5 -13.46 9.83 3.72
CA LEU A 5 -12.48 9.43 2.70
C LEU A 5 -11.18 9.04 3.41
N VAL A 6 -10.53 7.98 2.94
CA VAL A 6 -9.18 7.59 3.37
C VAL A 6 -8.21 7.83 2.21
N LEU A 7 -7.17 8.62 2.46
CA LEU A 7 -6.05 8.83 1.54
C LEU A 7 -4.83 8.09 2.08
N VAL A 8 -4.22 7.24 1.25
CA VAL A 8 -3.01 6.50 1.58
C VAL A 8 -1.89 6.99 0.69
N SER A 9 -0.83 7.54 1.27
CA SER A 9 0.45 7.69 0.57
C SER A 9 1.09 6.31 0.51
N ALA A 10 0.94 5.64 -0.62
CA ALA A 10 1.37 4.27 -0.84
C ALA A 10 2.83 4.26 -1.32
N GLY A 11 3.76 4.39 -0.38
CA GLY A 11 5.16 4.02 -0.57
C GLY A 11 5.29 2.51 -0.51
N PHE A 12 5.91 1.91 -1.52
CA PHE A 12 6.19 0.48 -1.53
C PHE A 12 7.65 0.18 -1.18
N ASP A 13 8.43 1.17 -0.76
CA ASP A 13 9.82 1.02 -0.33
C ASP A 13 10.02 -0.05 0.76
N ALA A 14 9.01 -0.32 1.59
CA ALA A 14 9.06 -1.42 2.57
C ALA A 14 8.82 -2.83 1.96
N ALA A 15 8.63 -2.94 0.65
CA ALA A 15 8.37 -4.22 0.00
C ALA A 15 9.61 -5.13 0.01
N LEU A 16 9.36 -6.43 0.06
CA LEU A 16 10.40 -7.45 -0.02
C LEU A 16 11.27 -7.25 -1.27
N GLY A 17 12.58 -7.08 -1.06
CA GLY A 17 13.56 -6.91 -2.13
C GLY A 17 13.73 -5.48 -2.62
N ASP A 18 13.14 -4.50 -1.95
CA ASP A 18 13.43 -3.09 -2.23
C ASP A 18 14.88 -2.75 -1.80
N PRO A 19 15.68 -2.13 -2.67
CA PRO A 19 17.07 -1.81 -2.35
C PRO A 19 17.21 -0.63 -1.36
N LEU A 20 16.15 0.12 -1.09
CA LEU A 20 16.13 1.25 -0.17
C LEU A 20 15.47 0.89 1.16
N GLY A 21 14.42 0.06 1.15
CA GLY A 21 13.78 -0.42 2.38
C GLY A 21 14.34 -1.77 2.85
N ASN A 22 14.91 -1.78 4.04
CA ASN A 22 15.32 -3.01 4.74
C ASN A 22 14.12 -3.69 5.42
N TYR A 23 13.01 -3.85 4.69
CA TYR A 23 11.79 -4.49 5.19
C TYR A 23 11.31 -5.58 4.23
N ASP A 24 10.55 -6.53 4.78
CA ASP A 24 10.09 -7.72 4.08
C ASP A 24 8.55 -7.74 3.91
N VAL A 25 7.94 -6.59 3.58
CA VAL A 25 6.49 -6.55 3.37
C VAL A 25 6.16 -7.25 2.06
N SER A 26 5.42 -8.35 2.15
CA SER A 26 4.96 -9.09 0.97
C SER A 26 3.77 -8.39 0.30
N PRO A 27 3.48 -8.68 -0.98
CA PRO A 27 2.27 -8.21 -1.65
C PRO A 27 0.99 -8.56 -0.88
N VAL A 28 0.94 -9.74 -0.26
CA VAL A 28 -0.17 -10.17 0.61
C VAL A 28 -0.30 -9.27 1.84
N GLY A 29 0.83 -8.81 2.41
CA GLY A 29 0.85 -7.83 3.49
C GLY A 29 0.18 -6.52 3.09
N TYR A 30 0.53 -5.97 1.91
CA TYR A 30 -0.12 -4.76 1.37
C TYR A 30 -1.62 -4.96 1.08
N ALA A 31 -2.00 -6.13 0.56
CA ALA A 31 -3.41 -6.47 0.33
C ALA A 31 -4.20 -6.51 1.64
N HIS A 32 -3.65 -7.11 2.70
CA HIS A 32 -4.30 -7.17 4.00
C HIS A 32 -4.45 -5.78 4.63
N MET A 33 -3.44 -4.91 4.53
CA MET A 33 -3.53 -3.52 4.99
C MET A 33 -4.62 -2.75 4.26
N THR A 34 -4.68 -2.88 2.94
CA THR A 34 -5.71 -2.23 2.12
C THR A 34 -7.12 -2.73 2.47
N HIS A 35 -7.26 -4.04 2.72
CA HIS A 35 -8.52 -4.63 3.17
C HIS A 35 -8.99 -4.05 4.51
N MET A 36 -8.10 -3.93 5.50
CA MET A 36 -8.46 -3.32 6.78
C MET A 36 -8.95 -1.87 6.62
N LEU A 37 -8.33 -1.09 5.72
CA LEU A 37 -8.74 0.29 5.43
C LEU A 37 -10.11 0.39 4.74
N SER A 38 -10.51 -0.64 4.00
CA SER A 38 -11.83 -0.68 3.35
C SER A 38 -13.01 -0.71 4.33
N SER A 39 -12.77 -1.07 5.60
CA SER A 39 -13.77 -1.00 6.66
C SER A 39 -14.10 0.45 7.09
N LEU A 40 -13.25 1.41 6.71
CA LEU A 40 -13.41 2.84 7.00
C LEU A 40 -14.04 3.56 5.80
N ALA A 41 -14.61 4.75 6.04
CA ALA A 41 -15.11 5.64 4.99
C ALA A 41 -16.05 4.97 3.96
N ASN A 42 -16.78 3.93 4.38
CA ASN A 42 -17.63 3.13 3.50
C ASN A 42 -16.86 2.59 2.25
N GLY A 43 -15.60 2.18 2.46
CA GLY A 43 -14.72 1.66 1.41
C GLY A 43 -14.10 2.71 0.50
N LYS A 44 -14.31 4.01 0.75
CA LYS A 44 -13.71 5.09 -0.03
C LYS A 44 -12.25 5.28 0.35
N VAL A 45 -11.40 4.47 -0.27
CA VAL A 45 -9.95 4.50 -0.09
C VAL A 45 -9.29 4.89 -1.41
N VAL A 46 -8.45 5.92 -1.37
CA VAL A 46 -7.60 6.35 -2.50
C VAL A 46 -6.16 6.06 -2.13
N LEU A 47 -5.52 5.17 -2.90
CA LEU A 47 -4.09 4.91 -2.80
C LEU A 47 -3.36 5.77 -3.82
N VAL A 48 -2.42 6.58 -3.35
CA VAL A 48 -1.57 7.42 -4.19
C VAL A 48 -0.16 6.86 -4.10
N LEU A 49 0.36 6.36 -5.22
CA LEU A 49 1.72 5.85 -5.28
C LEU A 49 2.71 6.98 -4.94
N GLU A 50 3.50 6.79 -3.90
CA GLU A 50 4.68 7.63 -3.66
C GLU A 50 5.76 7.22 -4.67
N VAL A 51 6.53 8.18 -5.19
CA VAL A 51 7.62 7.90 -6.14
C VAL A 51 8.62 6.93 -5.50
N GLY A 52 8.49 5.65 -5.85
CA GLY A 52 9.38 4.57 -5.46
C GLY A 52 10.20 4.08 -6.64
N LYS A 53 11.49 3.81 -6.42
CA LYS A 53 12.36 3.21 -7.44
C LYS A 53 12.26 1.69 -7.37
N GLN A 54 11.14 1.13 -7.83
CA GLN A 54 10.92 -0.31 -7.75
C GLN A 54 11.07 -0.97 -9.10
N TYR A 55 12.05 -1.86 -9.22
CA TYR A 55 12.27 -2.72 -10.40
C TYR A 55 11.37 -3.97 -10.38
N PHE A 56 10.45 -4.08 -9.42
CA PHE A 56 9.56 -5.23 -9.24
C PHE A 56 8.19 -4.93 -9.87
N ASN A 57 7.72 -5.84 -10.73
CA ASN A 57 6.53 -5.63 -11.55
C ASN A 57 5.26 -5.97 -10.74
N PHE A 58 4.50 -4.94 -10.38
CA PHE A 58 3.23 -5.07 -9.65
C PHE A 58 2.04 -5.51 -10.52
N THR A 59 2.24 -5.85 -11.79
CA THR A 59 1.13 -6.17 -12.71
C THR A 59 0.46 -7.53 -12.50
N ASN A 60 0.91 -8.34 -11.53
CA ASN A 60 0.23 -9.60 -11.15
C ASN A 60 -0.61 -9.42 -9.88
N PHE A 61 -1.54 -8.48 -9.91
CA PHE A 61 -2.70 -8.46 -9.01
C PHE A 61 -3.89 -9.15 -9.68
#